data_AF-A0AAQ1MCT2-F1
#
_entry.id   AF-A0AAQ1MCT2-F1
#
_cell.length_a   1.000
_cell.length_b   1.000
_cell.length_c   1.000
_cell.angle_alpha   90.00
_cell.angle_beta   90.00
_cell.angle_gamma   90.00
#
_symmetry.space_group_name_H-M   'P 1'
#
loop_
_entity.id
_entity.type
_entity.pdbx_description
1 polymer ?
#
loop_
_entity_poly.entity_id
_entity_poly.type
_entity_poly.pdbx_seq_one_letter_code
_entity_poly.pdbx_strand_id
1 'polypeptide(L)'
;MPQLPPVKLDVFSEWFDLLMTILEENKDFLTDDLRHANERQMEKLMRFPRRYEDAAGQARVDLRLYPSDASEIIWLLLVAAGGNYEITKKYSADLKER
;
A
#
# COMPACT_ATOMS: atom_id res chain seq x y z
N MET A 1 -21.33 -14.75 4.25
CA MET A 1 -19.91 -15.11 4.14
C MET A 1 -19.12 -13.83 4.00
N PRO A 2 -18.00 -13.64 4.73
CA PRO A 2 -17.17 -12.45 4.54
C PRO A 2 -16.64 -12.46 3.11
N GLN A 3 -16.88 -11.36 2.38
CA GLN A 3 -16.39 -11.20 1.02
C GLN A 3 -14.88 -10.98 1.06
N LEU A 4 -14.14 -11.75 0.27
CA LEU A 4 -12.71 -11.51 0.13
C LEU A 4 -12.46 -10.13 -0.48
N PRO A 5 -11.41 -9.41 -0.05
CA PRO A 5 -11.10 -8.13 -0.64
C PRO A 5 -10.87 -8.26 -2.16
N PRO A 6 -11.42 -7.33 -2.97
CA PRO A 6 -11.51 -7.50 -4.42
C PRO A 6 -10.20 -7.17 -5.17
N VAL A 7 -9.29 -6.40 -4.57
CA VAL A 7 -7.99 -6.09 -5.18
C VAL A 7 -7.06 -7.26 -4.88
N LYS A 8 -6.69 -8.01 -5.91
CA LYS A 8 -5.75 -9.13 -5.81
C LYS A 8 -4.44 -8.79 -6.49
N LEU A 9 -3.35 -8.91 -5.75
CA LEU A 9 -1.99 -8.79 -6.23
C LEU A 9 -1.29 -10.12 -5.95
N ASP A 10 -0.76 -10.72 -7.01
CA ASP A 10 0.06 -11.91 -6.90
C ASP A 10 1.49 -11.52 -7.28
N VAL A 11 2.37 -11.49 -6.29
CA VAL A 11 3.71 -10.89 -6.40
C VAL A 11 4.79 -11.85 -5.97
N PHE A 12 6.02 -11.64 -6.46
CA PHE A 12 7.19 -12.37 -5.95
C PHE A 12 7.43 -11.99 -4.49
N SER A 13 7.87 -12.94 -3.66
CA SER A 13 8.21 -12.65 -2.26
C SER A 13 9.21 -11.51 -2.14
N GLU A 14 10.20 -11.44 -3.04
CA GLU A 14 11.19 -10.36 -3.07
C GLU A 14 10.58 -8.98 -3.34
N TRP A 15 9.52 -8.90 -4.15
CA TRP A 15 8.81 -7.65 -4.42
C TRP A 15 7.91 -7.24 -3.26
N PHE A 16 7.36 -8.22 -2.55
CA PHE A 16 6.66 -7.96 -1.29
C PHE A 16 7.64 -7.43 -0.24
N ASP A 17 8.82 -8.03 -0.12
CA ASP A 17 9.86 -7.56 0.81
C ASP A 17 10.30 -6.14 0.44
N LEU A 18 10.51 -5.85 -0.85
CA LEU A 18 10.81 -4.50 -1.32
C LEU A 18 9.69 -3.50 -0.99
N LEU A 19 8.43 -3.87 -1.18
CA LEU A 19 7.28 -3.04 -0.76
C LEU A 19 7.37 -2.72 0.74
N MET A 20 7.60 -3.73 1.58
CA MET A 20 7.70 -3.55 3.03
C MET A 20 8.89 -2.65 3.41
N THR A 21 10.04 -2.82 2.76
CA THR A 21 11.23 -1.98 2.97
C THR A 21 10.95 -0.52 2.61
N ILE A 22 10.31 -0.26 1.46
CA ILE A 22 9.95 1.11 1.05
C ILE A 22 9.05 1.76 2.10
N LEU A 23 8.04 1.06 2.61
CA LEU A 23 7.15 1.59 3.63
C LEU A 23 7.86 1.84 4.98
N GLU A 24 8.75 0.94 5.39
CA GLU A 24 9.50 1.07 6.64
C GLU A 24 10.48 2.24 6.60
N GLU A 25 11.29 2.35 5.54
CA GLU A 25 12.33 3.38 5.43
C GLU A 25 11.74 4.78 5.24
N ASN A 26 10.56 4.89 4.60
CA ASN A 26 9.96 6.19 4.34
C ASN A 26 9.16 6.75 5.52
N LYS A 27 8.89 5.95 6.56
CA LYS A 27 8.01 6.35 7.67
C LYS A 27 8.43 7.65 8.35
N ASP A 28 9.73 7.91 8.43
CA ASP A 28 10.28 9.07 9.13
C ASP A 28 10.12 10.38 8.37
N PHE A 29 9.93 10.31 7.05
CA PHE A 29 9.67 11.48 6.21
C PHE A 29 8.18 11.82 6.13
N LEU A 30 7.30 10.98 6.68
CA LEU A 30 5.86 11.20 6.65
C LEU A 30 5.41 12.15 7.75
N THR A 31 4.41 12.98 7.43
CA THR A 31 3.59 13.70 8.41
C THR A 31 2.90 12.70 9.35
N ASP A 32 2.54 13.11 10.57
CA ASP A 32 1.94 12.22 11.59
C ASP A 32 0.74 11.40 11.08
N ASP A 33 -0.18 12.02 10.34
CA ASP A 33 -1.34 11.33 9.77
C ASP A 33 -0.94 10.20 8.80
N LEU A 34 0.03 10.47 7.93
CA LEU A 34 0.55 9.51 6.96
C LEU A 34 1.42 8.44 7.63
N ARG A 35 2.13 8.78 8.72
CA ARG A 35 2.88 7.80 9.52
C ARG A 35 1.94 6.77 10.15
N HIS A 36 0.84 7.22 10.75
CA HIS A 36 -0.17 6.31 11.30
C HIS A 36 -0.86 5.48 10.21
N ALA A 37 -1.10 6.06 9.02
CA ALA A 37 -1.57 5.29 7.87
C ALA A 37 -0.57 4.20 7.47
N ASN A 38 0.72 4.55 7.39
CA ASN A 38 1.79 3.63 7.06
C ASN A 38 1.88 2.46 8.04
N GLU A 39 1.91 2.73 9.35
CA GLU A 39 1.93 1.72 10.41
C GLU A 39 0.75 0.74 10.30
N ARG A 40 -0.47 1.27 10.17
CA ARG A 40 -1.68 0.45 9.99
C ARG A 40 -1.61 -0.42 8.73
N GLN A 41 -1.10 0.11 7.63
CA GLN A 41 -1.00 -0.65 6.38
C GLN A 41 0.09 -1.72 6.48
N MET A 42 1.24 -1.43 7.10
CA MET A 42 2.26 -2.44 7.38
C MET A 42 1.74 -3.57 8.27
N GLU A 43 0.99 -3.27 9.33
CA GLU A 43 0.35 -4.29 10.16
C GLU A 43 -0.58 -5.21 9.35
N LYS A 44 -1.39 -4.64 8.46
CA LYS A 44 -2.29 -5.41 7.57
C LYS A 44 -1.49 -6.28 6.61
N LEU A 45 -0.44 -5.73 5.98
CA LEU A 45 0.44 -6.42 5.05
C LEU A 45 1.21 -7.57 5.71
N MET A 46 1.52 -7.47 7.01
CA MET A 46 2.14 -8.58 7.75
C MET A 46 1.14 -9.64 8.20
N ARG A 47 -0.13 -9.29 8.38
CA ARG A 47 -1.15 -10.18 8.97
C ARG A 47 -1.91 -11.03 7.94
N PHE A 48 -2.33 -10.42 6.84
CA PHE A 48 -3.34 -11.00 5.94
C PHE A 48 -2.78 -11.75 4.73
N PRO A 49 -1.73 -11.26 4.04
CA PRO A 49 -1.16 -11.96 2.89
C PRO A 49 -0.66 -13.36 3.24
N ARG A 50 -0.56 -14.21 2.22
CA ARG A 50 -0.08 -15.59 2.37
C ARG A 50 1.05 -15.85 1.39
N ARG A 51 2.21 -16.25 1.92
CA ARG A 51 3.31 -16.76 1.12
C ARG A 51 2.98 -18.17 0.64
N TYR A 52 3.30 -18.47 -0.61
CA TYR A 52 3.16 -19.79 -1.21
C TYR A 52 4.24 -20.01 -2.28
N GLU A 53 4.36 -21.26 -2.76
CA GLU A 53 5.22 -21.62 -3.89
C GLU A 53 4.33 -21.90 -5.10
N ASP A 54 4.64 -21.32 -6.25
CA ASP A 54 3.87 -21.57 -7.48
C ASP A 54 4.29 -22.87 -8.20
N ALA A 55 3.64 -23.15 -9.33
CA ALA A 55 3.90 -24.35 -10.11
C ALA A 55 5.33 -24.43 -10.69
N ALA A 56 6.05 -23.30 -10.74
CA ALA A 56 7.43 -23.21 -11.20
C ALA A 56 8.45 -23.25 -10.05
N GLY A 57 8.00 -23.43 -8.81
CA GLY A 57 8.87 -23.43 -7.63
C GLY A 57 9.25 -22.03 -7.15
N GLN A 58 8.58 -20.97 -7.64
CA GLN A 58 8.91 -19.60 -7.27
C GLN A 58 8.15 -19.18 -6.02
N ALA A 59 8.83 -18.47 -5.11
CA ALA A 59 8.22 -17.94 -3.90
C ALA A 59 7.35 -16.71 -4.22
N ARG A 60 6.06 -16.80 -3.87
CA ARG A 60 5.02 -15.83 -4.19
C ARG A 60 4.28 -15.40 -2.93
N VAL A 61 3.57 -14.28 -3.01
CA VAL A 61 2.68 -13.77 -1.96
C VAL A 61 1.32 -13.43 -2.57
N ASP A 62 0.26 -14.07 -2.09
CA ASP A 62 -1.14 -13.71 -2.40
C ASP A 62 -1.55 -12.56 -1.47
N LEU A 63 -1.61 -11.36 -2.04
CA LEU A 63 -2.00 -10.13 -1.37
C LEU A 63 -3.41 -9.74 -1.80
N ARG A 64 -4.31 -9.60 -0.82
CA ARG A 64 -5.69 -9.17 -1.04
C ARG A 64 -6.00 -7.92 -0.22
N LEU A 65 -6.45 -6.88 -0.90
CA LEU A 65 -6.68 -5.56 -0.32
C LEU A 65 -8.10 -5.07 -0.61
N TYR A 66 -8.67 -4.32 0.33
CA TYR A 66 -9.86 -3.52 0.02
C TYR A 66 -9.43 -2.33 -0.84
N PRO A 67 -10.33 -1.78 -1.69
CA PRO A 67 -9.98 -0.63 -2.54
C PRO A 67 -9.42 0.56 -1.75
N SER A 68 -9.91 0.78 -0.53
CA SER A 68 -9.40 1.82 0.37
C SER A 68 -7.95 1.56 0.79
N ASP A 69 -7.60 0.33 1.17
CA ASP A 69 -6.24 -0.04 1.57
C ASP A 69 -5.28 0.08 0.39
N ALA A 70 -5.70 -0.41 -0.79
CA ALA A 70 -4.92 -0.28 -2.01
C ALA A 70 -4.66 1.20 -2.36
N SER A 71 -5.68 2.07 -2.22
CA SER A 71 -5.51 3.50 -2.49
C SER A 71 -4.55 4.18 -1.50
N GLU A 72 -4.59 3.81 -0.22
CA GLU A 72 -3.71 4.36 0.82
C GLU A 72 -2.26 3.91 0.58
N ILE A 73 -2.03 2.62 0.25
CA ILE A 73 -0.69 2.11 -0.08
C ILE A 73 -0.13 2.80 -1.34
N ILE A 74 -0.94 2.97 -2.39
CA ILE A 74 -0.50 3.71 -3.60
C ILE A 74 -0.06 5.12 -3.23
N TRP A 75 -0.81 5.81 -2.37
CA TRP A 75 -0.46 7.15 -1.93
C TRP A 75 0.84 7.19 -1.13
N LEU A 76 1.02 6.27 -0.18
CA LEU A 76 2.26 6.14 0.60
C LEU A 76 3.48 5.89 -0.31
N LEU A 77 3.32 5.03 -1.32
CA LEU A 77 4.37 4.75 -2.31
C LEU A 77 4.71 5.97 -3.18
N LEU A 78 3.72 6.77 -3.56
CA LEU A 78 3.95 8.00 -4.33
C LEU A 78 4.70 9.04 -3.50
N VAL A 79 4.35 9.19 -2.22
CA VAL A 79 5.07 10.09 -1.30
C VAL A 79 6.49 9.58 -1.06
N ALA A 80 6.69 8.27 -0.89
CA ALA A 80 8.01 7.66 -0.77
C ALA A 80 8.89 7.91 -2.01
N ALA A 81 8.31 7.81 -3.21
CA ALA A 81 9.05 7.98 -4.46
C ALA A 81 9.31 9.44 -4.84
N GLY A 82 8.33 10.34 -4.61
CA GLY A 82 8.39 11.74 -5.04
C GLY A 82 8.76 12.72 -3.93
N GLY A 83 8.74 12.29 -2.67
CA GLY A 83 8.91 13.14 -1.50
C GLY A 83 7.62 13.87 -1.09
N ASN A 84 7.76 14.77 -0.11
CA ASN A 84 6.65 15.58 0.38
C ASN A 84 6.38 16.75 -0.56
N TYR A 85 5.18 16.77 -1.13
CA TYR A 85 4.70 17.88 -1.96
C TYR A 85 3.73 18.76 -1.16
N GLU A 86 3.90 20.08 -1.27
CA GLU A 86 2.92 21.03 -0.74
C GLU A 86 1.74 21.19 -1.69
N ILE A 87 0.53 21.26 -1.13
CA ILE A 87 -0.68 21.53 -1.90
C ILE A 87 -0.68 23.02 -2.29
N THR A 88 -0.31 23.30 -3.54
CA THR A 88 -0.25 24.69 -4.06
C THR A 88 -1.59 25.22 -4.55
N LYS A 89 -2.56 24.33 -4.85
CA LYS A 89 -3.89 24.67 -5.32
C LYS A 89 -4.92 23.64 -4.83
N LYS A 90 -6.11 24.10 -4.41
CA LYS A 90 -7.24 23.24 -4.04
C LYS A 90 -8.01 22.77 -5.29
N TYR A 91 -7.44 21.83 -6.04
CA TYR A 91 -8.06 21.29 -7.26
C TYR A 91 -9.46 20.71 -7.04
N SER A 92 -9.77 20.20 -5.84
CA SER A 92 -11.08 19.67 -5.49
C SER A 92 -12.20 20.72 -5.53
N ALA A 93 -11.89 22.00 -5.36
CA ALA A 93 -12.88 23.08 -5.41
C ALA A 93 -13.43 23.32 -6.83
N ASP A 94 -12.69 22.89 -7.87
CA ASP A 94 -13.08 23.02 -9.27
C ASP A 94 -13.92 21.81 -9.76
N LEU A 95 -14.13 20.79 -8.91
CA LEU A 95 -14.88 19.57 -9.26
C LEU A 95 -16.39 19.78 -9.14
N LYS A 96 -17.15 19.07 -9.99
CA LYS A 96 -18.61 19.01 -9.85
C LYS A 96 -18.99 18.14 -8.66
N GLU A 97 -19.98 18.60 -7.90
CA GLU A 97 -20.63 17.79 -6.87
C GLU A 97 -21.29 16.56 -7.51
N ARG A 98 -21.34 15.47 -6.75
CA ARG A 98 -21.82 14.17 -7.19
C ARG A 98 -23.28 13.95 -6.82
#